data_AF-A0A945VB13-F1
#
_entry.id   AF-A0A945VB13-F1
#
_cell.length_a   1.000
_cell.length_b   1.000
_cell.length_c   1.000
_cell.angle_alpha   90.00
_cell.angle_beta   90.00
_cell.angle_gamma   90.00
#
_symmetry.space_group_name_H-M   'P 1'
#
loop_
_entity.id
_entity.type
_entity.pdbx_description
1 polymer ?
#
loop_
_entity_poly.entity_id
_entity_poly.type
_entity_poly.pdbx_seq_one_letter_code
_entity_poly.pdbx_strand_id
1 'polypeptide(L)' 'RAHRVSSKIKAGICWINTYRAISPIAPFGGYNQSGYGREAGVDSIYDYTRTKTTWINTSDQPMQNPFIMR' A
#
# COMPACT_ATOMS: atom_id res chain seq x y z
N ARG A 1 -17.84 23.88 2.63
CA ARG A 1 -16.50 24.52 2.64
C ARG A 1 -15.37 23.57 3.06
N ALA A 2 -15.54 22.78 4.13
CA ALA A 2 -14.48 21.90 4.66
C ALA A 2 -13.95 20.86 3.65
N HIS A 3 -14.83 20.15 2.92
CA HIS A 3 -14.39 19.20 1.88
C HIS A 3 -13.51 19.84 0.79
N ARG A 4 -13.86 21.05 0.33
CA ARG A 4 -13.06 21.81 -0.66
C ARG A 4 -11.67 22.16 -0.16
N VAL A 5 -11.52 22.43 1.13
CA VAL A 5 -10.22 22.76 1.74
C VAL A 5 -9.42 21.48 1.97
N SER A 6 -10.06 20.45 2.54
CA SER A 6 -9.46 19.13 2.76
C SER A 6 -8.89 18.52 1.48
N SER A 7 -9.61 18.62 0.34
CA SER A 7 -9.12 18.09 -0.93
C SER A 7 -7.95 18.86 -1.56
N LYS A 8 -7.69 20.10 -1.11
CA LYS A 8 -6.62 20.96 -1.66
C LYS A 8 -5.35 20.96 -0.82
N ILE A 9 -5.43 20.58 0.45
CA ILE A 9 -4.27 20.55 1.33
C ILE A 9 -3.45 19.28 1.04
N LYS A 10 -2.15 19.47 0.85
CA LYS A 10 -1.19 18.37 0.70
C LYS A 10 -0.75 17.87 2.08
N ALA A 11 -1.56 17.01 2.68
CA ALA A 11 -1.28 16.38 3.98
C ALA A 11 -1.74 14.91 3.95
N GLY A 12 -1.13 14.06 4.77
CA GLY A 12 -1.57 12.66 4.89
C GLY A 12 -2.87 12.49 5.66
N ILE A 13 -3.19 13.42 6.58
CA ILE A 13 -4.46 13.46 7.32
C ILE A 13 -4.96 14.90 7.37
N CYS A 14 -6.27 15.08 7.25
CA CYS A 14 -6.96 16.34 7.48
C CYS A 14 -8.13 16.12 8.46
N TRP A 15 -8.05 16.73 9.64
CA TRP A 15 -9.16 16.74 10.60
C TRP A 15 -10.07 17.94 10.35
N ILE A 16 -11.38 17.71 10.34
CA ILE A 16 -12.40 18.76 10.20
C ILE A 16 -13.18 18.82 11.52
N ASN A 17 -13.18 19.99 12.18
CA ASN A 17 -13.86 20.23 13.46
C ASN A 17 -13.47 19.24 14.58
N THR A 18 -12.29 18.64 14.48
CA THR A 18 -11.67 17.78 15.50
C THR A 18 -10.16 17.90 15.38
N TYR A 19 -9.41 17.31 16.30
CA TYR A 19 -7.96 17.28 16.26
C TYR A 19 -7.41 16.05 16.97
N ARG A 20 -6.38 15.41 16.41
CA ARG A 20 -5.72 14.18 16.93
C ARG A 20 -6.65 12.98 17.14
N ALA A 21 -7.80 12.94 16.46
CA ALA A 21 -8.59 11.72 16.36
C ALA A 21 -7.83 10.72 15.47
N ILE A 22 -7.37 9.62 16.06
CA ILE A 22 -6.60 8.57 15.37
C ILE A 22 -7.33 7.23 15.51
N SER A 23 -7.14 6.35 14.55
CA SER A 23 -7.73 5.00 14.56
C SER A 23 -6.72 4.00 14.01
N PRO A 24 -6.51 2.83 14.63
CA PRO A 24 -5.58 1.81 14.14
C PRO A 24 -5.91 1.26 12.75
N ILE A 25 -7.14 1.46 12.27
CA ILE A 25 -7.56 1.00 10.94
C ILE A 25 -7.36 2.05 9.84
N ALA A 26 -7.10 3.31 10.20
CA ALA A 26 -6.91 4.40 9.24
C ALA A 26 -5.41 4.69 9.08
N PRO A 27 -4.89 4.80 7.85
CA PRO A 27 -3.47 5.03 7.64
C PRO A 27 -3.04 6.41 8.17
N PHE A 28 -1.91 6.44 8.87
CA PHE A 28 -1.28 7.62 9.44
C PHE A 28 0.05 7.90 8.75
N GLY A 29 0.28 9.15 8.36
CA GLY A 29 1.55 9.53 7.75
C GLY A 29 1.57 10.93 7.15
N GLY A 30 2.72 11.30 6.62
CA GLY A 30 3.00 12.65 6.13
C GLY A 30 2.84 12.82 4.61
N TYR A 31 3.19 14.02 4.15
CA TYR A 31 3.32 14.35 2.73
C TYR A 31 4.65 15.11 2.53
N ASN A 32 5.35 14.92 1.41
CA ASN A 32 6.68 15.49 1.13
C ASN A 32 7.73 15.16 2.21
N GLN A 33 8.37 16.19 2.78
CA GLN A 33 9.49 16.06 3.73
C GLN A 33 9.07 15.57 5.12
N SER A 34 7.76 15.41 5.38
CA SER A 34 7.26 14.83 6.63
C SER A 34 7.55 13.33 6.78
N GLY A 35 8.08 12.68 5.74
CA GLY A 35 8.41 11.26 5.71
C GLY A 35 7.70 10.48 4.60
N TYR A 36 8.06 9.21 4.46
CA TYR A 36 7.48 8.27 3.51
C TYR A 36 6.78 7.11 4.23
N GLY A 37 5.94 6.36 3.51
CA GLY A 37 5.18 5.24 4.06
C GLY A 37 3.94 5.65 4.84
N ARG A 38 3.28 4.65 5.41
CA ARG A 38 2.10 4.81 6.26
C ARG A 38 2.18 3.86 7.45
N GLU A 39 1.88 4.39 8.62
CA GLU A 39 1.61 3.60 9.82
C GLU A 39 0.12 3.26 9.88
N ALA A 40 -0.24 2.19 10.59
CA ALA A 40 -1.63 1.74 10.76
C ALA A 40 -2.34 1.39 9.42
N GLY A 41 -3.58 0.90 9.54
CA GLY A 41 -4.37 0.47 8.40
C GLY A 41 -3.71 -0.63 7.55
N VAL A 42 -4.31 -0.91 6.39
CA VAL A 42 -3.81 -1.93 5.47
C VAL A 42 -2.49 -1.52 4.82
N ASP A 43 -2.25 -0.21 4.64
CA ASP A 43 -1.03 0.32 4.04
C ASP A 43 0.22 -0.12 4.83
N SER A 44 0.15 -0.09 6.17
CA SER A 44 1.26 -0.56 7.00
C SER A 44 1.58 -2.05 6.81
N ILE A 45 0.57 -2.89 6.54
CA ILE A 45 0.80 -4.32 6.28
C ILE A 45 1.64 -4.49 5.02
N TYR A 46 1.40 -3.69 3.98
CA TYR A 46 2.20 -3.72 2.76
C TYR A 46 3.63 -3.21 2.99
N ASP A 47 3.84 -2.24 3.88
CA ASP A 47 5.18 -1.76 4.23
C ASP A 47 6.00 -2.82 5.00
N TYR A 48 5.34 -3.66 5.81
CA TYR A 48 5.98 -4.74 6.58
C TYR A 48 5.98 -6.12 5.90
N THR A 49 5.37 -6.26 4.72
CA THR A 49 5.34 -7.52 3.98
C THR A 49 6.05 -7.40 2.64
N ARG A 50 6.48 -8.55 2.08
CA ARG A 50 7.10 -8.61 0.76
C ARG A 50 6.41 -9.66 -0.08
N THR A 51 5.90 -9.25 -1.23
CA THR A 51 5.28 -10.16 -2.19
C THR A 51 6.32 -11.16 -2.71
N LYS A 52 5.99 -12.45 -2.57
CA LYS A 52 6.76 -13.55 -3.15
C LYS A 52 5.87 -14.29 -4.14
N THR A 53 6.29 -14.33 -5.40
CA THR A 53 5.60 -15.09 -6.45
C THR A 53 6.25 -16.46 -6.60
N THR A 54 5.45 -17.52 -6.48
CA THR A 54 5.89 -18.91 -6.68
C THR A 54 5.08 -19.52 -7.81
N TRP A 55 5.76 -20.07 -8.81
CA TRP A 55 5.15 -20.82 -9.90
C TRP A 55 5.39 -22.31 -9.69
N ILE A 56 4.33 -23.11 -9.81
CA ILE A 56 4.39 -24.56 -9.68
C ILE A 56 3.76 -25.17 -10.92
N ASN A 57 4.52 -26.00 -11.63
CA ASN A 57 3.97 -26.83 -12.68
C ASN A 57 3.34 -28.08 -12.04
N THR A 58 2.05 -28.30 -12.28
CA THR A 58 1.28 -29.44 -11.75
C THR A 58 1.10 -30.58 -12.76
N SER A 59 1.78 -30.52 -13.91
CA SER A 59 1.76 -31.56 -14.94
C SER A 59 2.60 -32.78 -14.52
N ASP A 60 2.06 -33.98 -14.73
CA ASP A 60 2.82 -35.24 -14.58
C ASP A 60 3.82 -35.46 -15.73
N GLN A 61 3.63 -34.77 -16.85
CA GLN A 61 4.56 -34.80 -17.99
C GLN A 61 5.73 -33.86 -17.76
N PRO A 62 6.97 -34.24 -18.16
CA PRO A 62 8.14 -33.40 -18.02
C PRO A 62 7.96 -32.09 -18.80
N MET A 63 8.41 -30.99 -18.19
CA MET A 63 8.39 -29.68 -18.84
C MET A 63 9.22 -29.74 -20.12
N GLN A 64 8.63 -29.36 -21.25
CA GLN A 64 9.33 -29.31 -22.52
C GLN A 64 10.50 -28.32 -22.45
N ASN A 65 11.58 -28.61 -23.16
CA ASN A 65 12.75 -27.72 -23.20
C ASN A 65 12.32 -26.36 -23.78
N PRO A 66 12.38 -25.27 -22.98
CA PRO A 66 11.91 -23.96 -23.40
C PRO A 66 12.83 -23.28 -24.43
N PHE A 67 14.01 -23.83 -24.70
CA PHE A 67 15.01 -23.26 -25.60
C PHE A 67 15.00 -23.86 -27.01
N ILE A 68 14.16 -24.87 -27.27
CA ILE A 68 13.98 -25.42 -28.62
C ILE A 68 12.88 -24.62 -29.31
N MET A 69 13.27 -23.71 -30.20
CA MET A 69 12.32 -23.06 -31.12
C MET A 69 11.73 -24.12 -32.07
N ARG A 70 10.41 -24.14 -32.17
CA ARG A 70 9.67 -24.91 -33.19
C ARG A 70 9.49 -24.09 -34.44
#